data_AF-A0A1F8HA35-F1
#
_entry.id   AF-A0A1F8HA35-F1
#
_cell.length_a   1.000
_cell.length_b   1.000
_cell.length_c   1.000
_cell.angle_alpha   90.00
_cell.angle_beta   90.00
_cell.angle_gamma   90.00
#
_symmetry.space_group_name_H-M   'P 1'
#
loop_
_entity.id
_entity.type
_entity.pdbx_description
1 polymer ?
#
loop_
_entity_poly.entity_id
_entity_poly.type
_entity_poly.pdbx_seq_one_letter_code
_entity_poly.pdbx_strand_id
1 'polypeptide(L)' 'MGSTEAGKVLLGLAFIIGLILLYFLPAIIAGRRRNPDEKQIMILNVFLGWTFVGWVIALIWAYKEHPKK' A
#
# COMPACT_ATOMS: atom_id res chain seq x y z
N MET A 1 31.67 -11.45 -10.94
CA MET A 1 30.49 -10.58 -10.70
C MET A 1 31.01 -9.35 -9.99
N GLY A 2 31.13 -8.21 -10.69
CA GLY A 2 31.80 -7.02 -10.14
C GLY A 2 31.00 -6.40 -9.00
N SER A 3 31.67 -5.86 -7.99
CA SER A 3 31.04 -5.20 -6.83
C SER A 3 30.03 -4.10 -7.22
N THR A 4 30.23 -3.47 -8.37
CA THR A 4 29.30 -2.51 -8.98
C THR A 4 27.94 -3.12 -9.34
N GLU A 5 27.91 -4.38 -9.77
CA GLU A 5 26.68 -5.08 -10.14
C GLU A 5 25.88 -5.50 -8.91
N ALA A 6 26.58 -5.93 -7.84
CA ALA A 6 25.94 -6.23 -6.56
C ALA A 6 25.27 -4.98 -5.96
N GLY A 7 25.92 -3.81 -6.03
CA GLY A 7 25.34 -2.54 -5.57
C GLY A 7 24.06 -2.15 -6.32
N LYS A 8 24.05 -2.30 -7.66
CA LYS A 8 22.85 -2.05 -8.48
C LYS A 8 21.70 -2.99 -8.14
N VAL A 9 21.98 -4.27 -7.90
CA VAL A 9 20.96 -5.26 -7.51
C VAL A 9 20.36 -4.90 -6.16
N LEU A 10 21.18 -4.57 -5.16
CA LEU A 10 20.68 -4.18 -3.84
C LEU A 10 19.84 -2.91 -3.88
N LEU A 11 20.28 -1.88 -4.64
CA LEU A 11 19.50 -0.67 -4.85
C LEU A 11 18.16 -0.96 -5.56
N GLY A 12 18.17 -1.80 -6.58
CA GLY A 12 16.96 -2.24 -7.28
C GLY A 12 15.98 -2.97 -6.37
N LEU A 13 16.47 -3.90 -5.54
CA LEU A 13 15.65 -4.62 -4.56
C LEU A 13 15.06 -3.67 -3.51
N ALA A 14 15.86 -2.75 -2.96
CA ALA A 14 15.38 -1.77 -2.00
C ALA A 14 14.30 -0.87 -2.60
N PHE A 15 14.46 -0.45 -3.86
CA PHE A 15 13.47 0.34 -4.58
C PHE A 15 12.16 -0.43 -4.79
N ILE A 16 12.23 -1.69 -5.23
CA ILE A 16 11.05 -2.55 -5.42
C ILE A 16 10.32 -2.76 -4.09
N ILE A 17 11.05 -3.04 -3.00
CA ILE A 17 10.46 -3.21 -1.67
C ILE A 17 9.75 -1.92 -1.24
N GLY A 18 10.36 -0.76 -1.45
CA GLY A 18 9.76 0.54 -1.16
C GLY A 18 8.44 0.77 -1.92
N LEU A 19 8.40 0.42 -3.21
CA LEU A 19 7.19 0.52 -4.03
C LEU A 19 6.08 -0.42 -3.54
N ILE A 20 6.42 -1.66 -3.16
CA ILE A 20 5.45 -2.61 -2.60
C ILE A 20 4.85 -2.04 -1.32
N LEU A 21 5.68 -1.51 -0.41
CA LEU A 21 5.19 -0.92 0.83
C LEU A 21 4.27 0.28 0.58
N LEU A 22 4.61 1.14 -0.39
CA LEU A 22 3.77 2.27 -0.80
C LEU A 22 2.44 1.81 -1.39
N TYR A 23 2.47 0.75 -2.19
CA TYR A 23 1.27 0.16 -2.79
C TYR A 23 0.30 -0.36 -1.72
N PHE A 24 0.81 -1.01 -0.67
CA PHE A 24 -0.02 -1.51 0.44
C PHE A 24 -0.31 -0.49 1.54
N LEU A 25 0.13 0.76 1.39
CA LEU A 25 -0.06 1.81 2.38
C LEU A 25 -1.53 1.99 2.82
N PRO A 26 -2.54 2.02 1.92
CA PRO A 26 -3.94 2.18 2.32
C PRO A 26 -4.44 1.04 3.21
N ALA A 27 -4.06 -0.21 2.88
CA ALA A 27 -4.42 -1.39 3.65
C ALA A 27 -3.75 -1.39 5.04
N ILE A 28 -2.47 -0.99 5.11
CA ILE A 28 -1.74 -0.86 6.38
C ILE A 28 -2.42 0.18 7.29
N ILE A 29 -2.82 1.33 6.74
CA ILE A 29 -3.50 2.39 7.50
C ILE A 29 -4.86 1.90 8.00
N ALA A 30 -5.63 1.21 7.16
CA ALA A 30 -6.93 0.64 7.52
C ALA A 30 -6.81 -0.35 8.70
N GLY A 31 -5.85 -1.28 8.63
CA GLY A 31 -5.61 -2.25 9.70
C GLY A 31 -5.10 -1.61 11.00
N ARG A 32 -4.20 -0.62 10.91
CA ARG A 32 -3.74 0.14 12.10
C ARG A 32 -4.86 0.91 12.78
N ARG A 33 -5.82 1.43 12.02
CA ARG A 33 -6.99 2.15 12.54
C ARG A 33 -8.12 1.22 13.00
N ARG A 34 -7.98 -0.11 12.86
CA ARG A 34 -9.05 -1.11 13.06
C ARG A 34 -10.34 -0.70 12.35
N ASN A 35 -10.19 -0.19 11.14
CA ASN A 35 -11.32 0.29 10.36
C ASN A 35 -12.21 -0.94 10.03
N PRO A 36 -13.52 -0.94 10.35
CA PRO A 36 -14.39 -2.08 10.05
C PRO A 36 -14.41 -2.44 8.55
N ASP A 37 -14.13 -1.46 7.69
CA ASP A 37 -14.07 -1.62 6.24
C ASP A 37 -12.68 -2.10 5.74
N GLU A 38 -11.76 -2.51 6.62
CA GLU A 38 -10.39 -2.96 6.26
C GLU A 38 -10.38 -3.99 5.12
N LYS A 39 -11.26 -4.99 5.18
CA LYS A 39 -11.36 -6.02 4.13
C LYS A 39 -11.76 -5.42 2.77
N GLN A 40 -12.66 -4.45 2.77
CA GLN A 40 -13.12 -3.79 1.54
C GLN A 40 -12.02 -2.91 0.96
N ILE A 41 -11.28 -2.20 1.81
CA ILE A 41 -10.12 -1.39 1.41
C ILE A 41 -9.03 -2.30 0.84
N MET A 42 -8.79 -3.47 1.45
CA MET A 42 -7.81 -4.43 0.95
C MET A 42 -8.20 -4.99 -0.43
N ILE A 43 -9.47 -5.36 -0.63
CA ILE A 43 -9.99 -5.81 -1.92
C ILE A 43 -9.85 -4.69 -2.95
N LEU A 44 -10.28 -3.47 -2.64
CA LEU A 44 -10.16 -2.33 -3.54
C LEU A 44 -8.69 -2.07 -3.91
N ASN A 45 -7.78 -2.12 -2.94
CA ASN A 45 -6.36 -1.93 -3.18
C ASN A 45 -5.73 -3.04 -4.05
N VAL A 46 -6.18 -4.29 -3.95
CA VAL A 46 -5.68 -5.37 -4.80
C VAL A 46 -6.24 -5.27 -6.23
N PHE A 47 -7.54 -5.01 -6.40
CA PHE A 47 -8.20 -5.01 -7.71
C PHE A 47 -8.11 -3.68 -8.46
N LEU A 48 -8.01 -2.55 -7.75
CA LEU A 48 -8.00 -1.19 -8.33
C LEU A 48 -6.76 -0.37 -7.93
N GLY A 49 -5.92 -0.85 -7.00
CA GLY A 49 -4.72 -0.13 -6.57
C GLY A 49 -3.67 0.03 -7.68
N TRP A 50 -3.75 -0.77 -8.75
CA TRP A 50 -2.96 -0.59 -9.98
C TRP A 50 -3.30 0.72 -10.72
N THR A 51 -4.44 1.34 -10.39
CA THR A 51 -4.79 2.69 -10.84
C THR A 51 -4.50 3.69 -9.74
N PHE A 52 -3.89 4.82 -10.07
CA PHE A 52 -3.68 5.91 -9.11
C PHE A 52 -4.99 6.33 -8.43
N VAL A 53 -6.09 6.36 -9.19
CA VAL A 53 -7.42 6.69 -8.68
C VAL A 53 -7.91 5.68 -7.64
N GLY A 54 -7.81 4.37 -7.90
CA GLY A 54 -8.21 3.33 -6.96
C GLY A 54 -7.37 3.34 -5.69
N TRP A 55 -6.06 3.62 -5.80
CA TRP A 55 -5.18 3.77 -4.65
C TRP A 55 -5.58 4.97 -3.77
N VAL A 56 -5.89 6.13 -4.38
CA VAL A 56 -6.34 7.33 -3.64
C VAL A 56 -7.70 7.08 -2.95
N ILE A 57 -8.64 6.41 -3.62
CA ILE A 57 -9.93 6.05 -3.02
C ILE A 57 -9.74 5.12 -1.82
N ALA A 58 -8.89 4.09 -1.94
CA ALA A 58 -8.54 3.21 -0.82
C ALA A 58 -7.97 4.01 0.36
N LEU A 59 -7.12 5.00 0.08
CA LEU A 59 -6.51 5.85 1.10
C LEU A 59 -7.57 6.69 1.83
N ILE A 60 -8.42 7.41 1.07
CA ILE A 60 -9.50 8.22 1.66
C ILE A 60 -10.42 7.35 2.52
N TRP A 61 -10.75 6.16 2.04
CA TRP A 61 -11.59 5.22 2.79
C TRP A 61 -10.90 4.70 4.05
N ALA A 62 -9.59 4.43 4.00
CA ALA A 62 -8.80 4.05 5.18
C ALA A 62 -8.81 5.11 6.29
N TYR A 63 -8.93 6.39 5.92
CA TYR A 63 -9.07 7.51 6.86
C TYR A 63 -10.51 7.84 7.25
N LYS A 64 -11.51 7.23 6.61
CA LYS A 64 -12.91 7.48 6.93
C LYS A 64 -13.22 7.00 8.34
N GLU A 65 -13.64 7.91 9.21
CA GLU A 65 -14.07 7.58 10.55
C GLU A 65 -15.53 7.11 10.53
N HIS A 66 -15.77 5.97 11.16
CA HIS A 66 -17.14 5.51 11.40
C HIS A 66 -17.67 6.22 12.65
N PRO A 67 -18.82 6.89 12.58
CA PRO A 67 -19.45 7.45 13.77
C PRO A 67 -19.69 6.32 14.77
N LYS A 68 -19.20 6.50 15.99
CA LYS A 68 -19.44 5.56 17.08
C LYS A 68 -20.94 5.55 17.36
N LYS A 69 -21.59 4.40 17.11
CA LYS A 69 -22.97 4.16 17.56
C LYS A 69 -23.04 4.15 19.07
#